data_AF-G7EIG0-F1
#
_entry.id   AF-G7EIG0-F1
#
_cell.length_a   1.000
_cell.length_b   1.000
_cell.length_c   1.000
_cell.angle_alpha   90.00
_cell.angle_beta   90.00
_cell.angle_gamma   90.00
#
_symmetry.space_group_name_H-M   'P 1'
#
loop_
_entity.id
_entity.type
_entity.pdbx_description
1 polymer ?
#
loop_
_entity_poly.entity_id
_entity_poly.type
_entity_poly.pdbx_seq_one_letter_code
_entity_poly.pdbx_strand_id
1 'polypeptide(L)'
;MIIEYFTNLILTNLNTLITLSAVLISWLAYRTQKKTLSIVYYEKKFKVFVDSQKLYQEYTHGEITKDTFSQFISSMYASRILFPKSSGVYELLNSVHASAISFNGCNSQIKKVTDIATLELLHKELNKSRSYLSGFLDELSKRINSNIEVY
;
A
#
# COMPACT_ATOMS: atom_id res chain seq x y z
N MET A 1 11.90 66.16 3.79
CA MET A 1 12.03 65.83 2.35
C MET A 1 13.20 64.89 2.00
N ILE A 2 14.48 65.29 2.08
CA ILE A 2 15.60 64.38 1.68
C ILE A 2 15.75 63.18 2.65
N ILE A 3 15.66 63.41 3.96
CA ILE A 3 15.81 62.35 4.98
C ILE A 3 14.68 61.31 4.89
N GLU A 4 13.43 61.75 4.68
CA GLU A 4 12.25 60.87 4.49
C GLU A 4 12.35 60.02 3.22
N TYR A 5 12.99 60.53 2.18
CA TYR A 5 13.21 59.77 0.96
C TYR A 5 14.19 58.62 1.18
N PHE A 6 15.30 58.87 1.90
CA PHE A 6 16.28 57.84 2.24
C PHE A 6 15.72 56.77 3.19
N THR A 7 14.95 57.16 4.21
CA THR A 7 14.30 56.19 5.11
C THR A 7 13.29 55.33 4.38
N ASN A 8 12.45 55.91 3.51
CA ASN A 8 11.51 55.14 2.69
C ASN A 8 12.25 54.17 1.75
N LEU A 9 13.32 54.62 1.08
CA LEU A 9 14.11 53.78 0.19
C LEU A 9 14.72 52.57 0.92
N ILE A 10 15.30 52.78 2.11
CA ILE A 10 15.84 51.71 2.95
C ILE A 10 14.73 50.74 3.37
N LEU A 11 13.57 51.25 3.79
CA LEU A 11 12.43 50.44 4.22
C LEU A 11 11.89 49.54 3.09
N THR A 12 11.74 50.08 1.87
CA THR A 12 11.31 49.29 0.70
C THR A 12 12.33 48.20 0.33
N ASN A 13 13.62 48.50 0.37
CA ASN A 13 14.66 47.51 0.06
C ASN A 13 14.68 46.38 1.10
N LEU A 14 14.51 46.70 2.38
CA LEU A 14 14.36 45.73 3.47
C LEU A 14 13.11 44.86 3.27
N ASN A 15 11.96 45.45 2.99
CA ASN A 15 10.72 44.70 2.73
C ASN A 15 10.84 43.79 1.50
N THR A 16 11.56 44.23 0.47
CA THR A 16 11.80 43.44 -0.73
C THR A 16 12.71 42.23 -0.42
N LEU A 17 13.78 42.44 0.35
CA LEU A 17 14.67 41.38 0.84
C LEU A 17 13.93 40.36 1.71
N ILE A 18 13.09 40.82 2.65
CA ILE A 18 12.24 39.97 3.48
C ILE A 18 11.29 39.14 2.61
N THR A 19 10.63 39.77 1.63
CA THR A 19 9.72 39.09 0.70
C THR A 19 10.42 38.01 -0.11
N LEU A 20 11.58 38.32 -0.69
CA LEU A 20 12.38 37.36 -1.45
C LEU A 20 12.84 36.17 -0.60
N SER A 21 13.24 36.45 0.65
CA SER A 21 13.63 35.41 1.62
C SER A 21 12.45 34.50 1.97
N ALA A 22 11.26 35.07 2.19
CA ALA A 22 10.04 34.31 2.46
C ALA A 22 9.64 33.41 1.27
N VAL A 23 9.78 33.90 0.04
CA VAL A 23 9.53 33.10 -1.18
C VAL A 23 10.51 31.92 -1.27
N LEU A 24 11.80 32.15 -1.02
CA LEU A 24 12.81 31.10 -1.02
C LEU A 24 12.54 30.03 0.06
N ILE A 25 12.22 30.45 1.29
CA ILE A 25 11.87 29.54 2.38
C ILE A 25 10.62 28.72 2.02
N SER A 26 9.60 29.36 1.45
CA SER A 26 8.36 28.68 1.04
C SER A 26 8.63 27.65 -0.07
N TRP A 27 9.48 27.98 -1.03
CA TRP A 27 9.89 27.05 -2.09
C TRP A 27 10.69 25.85 -1.55
N LEU A 28 11.63 26.09 -0.62
CA LEU A 28 12.39 25.03 0.05
C LEU A 28 11.49 24.13 0.91
N ALA A 29 10.54 24.71 1.64
CA ALA A 29 9.56 23.98 2.43
C ALA A 29 8.68 23.11 1.53
N TYR A 30 8.15 23.66 0.43
CA TYR A 30 7.39 22.91 -0.57
C TYR A 30 8.19 21.74 -1.14
N ARG A 31 9.45 21.97 -1.54
CA ARG A 31 10.33 20.93 -2.09
C ARG A 31 10.58 19.80 -1.08
N THR A 32 10.81 20.15 0.19
CA THR A 32 11.01 19.18 1.27
C THR A 32 9.74 18.38 1.53
N GLN A 33 8.59 19.05 1.66
CA GLN A 33 7.30 18.38 1.85
C GLN A 33 6.96 17.43 0.72
N LYS A 34 7.23 17.82 -0.53
CA LYS A 34 7.03 16.95 -1.70
C LYS A 34 7.88 15.68 -1.62
N LYS A 35 9.17 15.80 -1.25
CA LYS A 35 10.06 14.65 -1.05
C LYS A 35 9.62 13.76 0.12
N THR A 36 9.19 14.36 1.23
CA THR A 36 8.67 13.60 2.37
C THR A 36 7.41 12.82 1.97
N LEU A 37 6.49 13.46 1.24
CA LEU A 37 5.28 12.83 0.76
C LEU A 37 5.58 11.65 -0.18
N SER A 38 6.55 11.78 -1.08
CA SER A 38 6.95 10.69 -1.97
C SER A 38 7.53 9.50 -1.20
N ILE A 39 8.36 9.75 -0.18
CA ILE A 39 8.90 8.69 0.69
C ILE A 39 7.77 7.97 1.43
N VAL A 40 6.87 8.72 2.08
CA VAL A 40 5.72 8.14 2.79
C VAL A 40 4.84 7.32 1.84
N TYR A 41 4.61 7.80 0.62
CA TYR A 41 3.83 7.07 -0.37
C TYR A 41 4.52 5.77 -0.79
N TYR A 42 5.84 5.78 -0.97
CA TYR A 42 6.62 4.57 -1.25
C TYR A 42 6.57 3.58 -0.09
N GLU A 43 6.75 4.02 1.15
CA GLU A 43 6.63 3.17 2.34
C GLU A 43 5.25 2.50 2.43
N LYS A 44 4.18 3.25 2.13
CA LYS A 44 2.82 2.70 2.11
C LYS A 44 2.63 1.68 0.99
N LYS A 45 3.13 1.93 -0.22
CA LYS A 45 3.13 0.95 -1.32
C LYS A 45 3.92 -0.32 -0.96
N PHE A 46 5.09 -0.15 -0.35
CA PHE A 46 5.92 -1.26 0.09
C PHE A 46 5.25 -2.08 1.20
N LYS A 47 4.54 -1.44 2.13
CA LYS A 47 3.76 -2.13 3.15
C LYS A 47 2.70 -3.07 2.58
N VAL A 48 2.04 -2.69 1.48
CA VAL A 48 1.08 -3.57 0.80
C VAL A 48 1.74 -4.87 0.33
N PHE A 49 2.97 -4.78 -0.19
CA PHE A 49 3.74 -5.95 -0.60
C PHE A 49 4.17 -6.80 0.60
N VAL A 50 4.69 -6.19 1.66
CA VAL A 50 5.14 -6.90 2.88
C VAL A 50 4.00 -7.66 3.55
N ASP A 51 2.83 -7.04 3.72
CA ASP A 51 1.68 -7.70 4.34
C ASP A 51 1.16 -8.86 3.47
N SER A 52 1.21 -8.69 2.14
CA SER A 52 0.89 -9.73 1.16
C SER A 52 1.87 -10.90 1.21
N GLN A 53 3.17 -10.63 1.33
CA GLN A 53 4.20 -11.64 1.49
C GLN A 53 4.01 -12.43 2.79
N LYS A 54 3.65 -11.77 3.89
CA LYS A 54 3.37 -12.43 5.16
C LYS A 54 2.16 -13.37 5.05
N LEU A 55 1.09 -12.92 4.39
CA LEU A 55 -0.06 -13.79 4.10
C LEU A 55 0.36 -15.02 3.28
N TYR A 56 1.18 -14.83 2.25
CA TYR A 56 1.72 -15.93 1.43
C TYR A 56 2.52 -16.92 2.27
N GLN A 57 3.42 -16.44 3.14
CA GLN A 57 4.21 -17.29 4.02
C GLN A 57 3.34 -18.13 4.96
N GLU A 58 2.35 -17.51 5.61
CA GLU A 58 1.44 -18.21 6.52
C GLU A 58 0.57 -19.23 5.78
N TYR A 59 0.07 -18.86 4.59
CA TYR A 59 -0.59 -19.80 3.68
C TYR A 59 0.29 -21.02 3.40
N THR A 60 1.57 -20.84 3.05
CA THR A 60 2.47 -21.97 2.76
C THR A 60 2.76 -22.84 3.98
N HIS A 61 2.65 -22.29 5.19
CA HIS A 61 2.74 -23.05 6.45
C HIS A 61 1.41 -23.73 6.84
N GLY A 62 0.36 -23.57 6.03
CA GLY A 62 -0.89 -24.31 6.17
C GLY A 62 -1.98 -23.61 6.97
N GLU A 63 -1.75 -22.40 7.49
CA GLU A 63 -2.76 -21.63 8.22
C GLU A 63 -2.46 -20.13 8.16
N ILE A 64 -3.46 -19.32 7.83
CA ILE A 64 -3.36 -17.85 7.87
C ILE A 64 -3.91 -17.36 9.20
N THR A 65 -3.09 -16.72 10.00
CA THR A 65 -3.47 -16.18 11.31
C THR A 65 -4.45 -15.01 11.17
N LYS A 66 -5.27 -14.79 12.20
CA LYS A 66 -6.21 -13.65 12.23
C LYS A 66 -5.51 -12.30 12.11
N ASP A 67 -4.34 -12.16 12.75
CA ASP A 67 -3.59 -10.91 12.75
C ASP A 67 -3.05 -10.58 11.37
N THR A 68 -2.44 -11.56 10.69
CA THR A 68 -1.94 -11.38 9.33
C THR A 68 -3.07 -11.15 8.34
N PHE A 69 -4.20 -11.84 8.49
CA PHE A 69 -5.37 -11.63 7.67
C PHE A 69 -5.96 -10.20 7.84
N SER A 70 -6.03 -9.70 9.08
CA SER A 70 -6.49 -8.34 9.39
C SER A 70 -5.55 -7.25 8.82
N GLN A 71 -4.24 -7.45 8.95
CA GLN A 71 -3.22 -6.57 8.36
C GLN A 71 -3.33 -6.55 6.84
N PHE A 72 -3.49 -7.74 6.22
CA PHE A 72 -3.68 -7.87 4.79
C PHE A 72 -4.93 -7.12 4.30
N ILE A 73 -6.08 -7.25 4.98
CA ILE A 73 -7.31 -6.53 4.62
C ILE A 73 -7.07 -5.02 4.61
N SER A 74 -6.38 -4.51 5.64
CA SER A 74 -6.05 -3.09 5.73
C SER A 74 -5.20 -2.62 4.55
N SER A 75 -4.19 -3.41 4.18
CA SER A 75 -3.33 -3.15 3.02
C SER A 75 -4.05 -3.30 1.68
N MET A 76 -4.97 -4.26 1.55
CA MET A 76 -5.85 -4.41 0.39
C MET A 76 -6.68 -3.14 0.19
N TYR A 77 -7.37 -2.64 1.21
CA TYR A 77 -8.14 -1.41 1.05
C TYR A 77 -7.26 -0.18 0.78
N ALA A 78 -6.10 -0.08 1.43
CA ALA A 78 -5.15 1.00 1.16
C ALA A 78 -4.66 0.98 -0.31
N SER A 79 -4.48 -0.21 -0.89
CA SER A 79 -4.02 -0.36 -2.27
C SER A 79 -4.94 0.33 -3.30
N ARG A 80 -6.24 0.45 -3.01
CA ARG A 80 -7.21 1.15 -3.87
C ARG A 80 -6.88 2.64 -4.06
N ILE A 81 -6.18 3.24 -3.09
CA ILE A 81 -5.77 4.65 -3.11
C ILE A 81 -4.29 4.77 -3.54
N LEU A 82 -3.46 3.82 -3.10
CA LEU A 82 -2.01 3.83 -3.32
C LEU A 82 -1.60 3.44 -4.74
N PHE A 83 -2.47 2.79 -5.51
CA PHE A 83 -2.18 2.38 -6.87
C PHE A 83 -3.26 2.87 -7.84
N PRO A 84 -2.89 3.24 -9.08
CA PRO A 84 -3.87 3.60 -10.09
C PRO A 84 -4.73 2.38 -10.43
N LYS A 85 -6.01 2.58 -10.77
CA LYS A 85 -6.92 1.49 -11.14
C LYS A 85 -6.40 0.62 -12.28
N SER A 86 -5.68 1.21 -13.23
CA SER A 86 -5.03 0.51 -14.35
C SER A 86 -3.98 -0.52 -13.90
N SER A 87 -3.43 -0.39 -12.69
CA SER A 87 -2.47 -1.36 -12.15
C SER A 87 -3.10 -2.73 -11.84
N GLY A 88 -4.42 -2.77 -11.61
CA GLY A 88 -5.11 -3.98 -11.19
C GLY A 88 -4.68 -4.52 -9.82
N VAL A 89 -3.91 -3.77 -9.02
CA VAL A 89 -3.39 -4.26 -7.73
C VAL A 89 -4.53 -4.57 -6.75
N TYR A 90 -5.51 -3.66 -6.64
CA TYR A 90 -6.63 -3.84 -5.73
C TYR A 90 -7.47 -5.08 -6.10
N GLU A 91 -7.76 -5.26 -7.38
CA GLU A 91 -8.56 -6.37 -7.91
C GLU A 91 -7.86 -7.72 -7.66
N LEU A 92 -6.53 -7.75 -7.82
CA LEU A 92 -5.73 -8.92 -7.47
C LEU A 92 -5.84 -9.22 -5.97
N LEU A 93 -5.58 -8.23 -5.11
CA LEU A 93 -5.61 -8.42 -3.65
C LEU A 93 -7.01 -8.78 -3.14
N ASN A 94 -8.07 -8.27 -3.76
CA ASN A 94 -9.44 -8.63 -3.45
C ASN A 94 -9.76 -10.09 -3.82
N SER A 95 -9.18 -10.60 -4.91
CA SER A 95 -9.29 -12.01 -5.29
C SER A 95 -8.51 -12.93 -4.34
N VAL A 96 -7.34 -12.47 -3.87
CA VAL A 96 -6.55 -13.13 -2.83
C VAL A 96 -7.31 -13.17 -1.50
N HIS A 97 -7.97 -12.08 -1.12
CA HIS A 97 -8.82 -12.01 0.07
C HIS A 97 -9.90 -13.09 0.06
N ALA A 98 -10.67 -13.20 -1.03
CA ALA A 98 -11.69 -14.24 -1.18
C ALA A 98 -11.10 -15.67 -1.08
N SER A 99 -9.94 -15.89 -1.71
CA SER A 99 -9.24 -17.19 -1.67
C SER A 99 -8.73 -17.53 -0.28
N ALA A 100 -8.22 -16.53 0.46
CA ALA A 100 -7.74 -16.70 1.83
C ALA A 100 -8.88 -17.00 2.82
N ILE A 101 -10.06 -16.39 2.64
CA ILE A 101 -11.28 -16.75 3.40
C ILE A 101 -11.62 -18.22 3.18
N SER A 102 -11.69 -18.63 1.90
CA SER A 102 -12.05 -20.00 1.53
C SER A 102 -11.01 -21.01 2.07
N PHE A 103 -9.72 -20.70 1.97
CA PHE A 103 -8.64 -21.49 2.52
C PHE A 103 -8.79 -21.73 4.02
N ASN A 104 -8.91 -20.67 4.82
CA ASN A 104 -9.05 -20.79 6.27
C ASN A 104 -10.37 -21.49 6.67
N GLY A 105 -11.46 -21.17 5.97
CA GLY A 105 -12.77 -21.78 6.19
C GLY A 105 -12.73 -23.29 5.96
N CYS A 106 -12.22 -23.74 4.81
CA CYS A 106 -12.11 -25.16 4.48
C CYS A 106 -11.15 -25.88 5.45
N ASN A 107 -9.99 -25.28 5.76
CA ASN A 107 -9.00 -25.90 6.63
C ASN A 107 -9.51 -26.07 8.08
N SER A 108 -10.36 -25.16 8.56
CA SER A 108 -11.04 -25.28 9.86
C SER A 108 -12.14 -26.36 9.86
N GLN A 109 -12.86 -26.49 8.75
CA GLN A 109 -13.95 -27.47 8.62
C GLN A 109 -13.46 -28.91 8.41
N ILE A 110 -12.39 -29.11 7.64
CA ILE A 110 -11.80 -30.45 7.41
C ILE A 110 -11.44 -31.13 8.74
N LYS A 111 -10.99 -30.36 9.74
CA LYS A 111 -10.66 -30.87 11.09
C LYS A 111 -11.88 -31.34 11.89
N LYS A 112 -13.10 -31.03 11.44
CA LYS A 112 -14.36 -31.22 12.19
C LYS A 112 -15.35 -32.16 11.51
N VAL A 113 -15.19 -32.40 10.21
CA VAL A 113 -16.11 -33.20 9.40
C VAL A 113 -15.59 -34.63 9.30
N THR A 114 -16.48 -35.61 9.52
CA THR A 114 -16.19 -37.05 9.39
C THR A 114 -16.84 -37.66 8.15
N ASP A 115 -17.80 -36.97 7.53
CA ASP A 115 -18.46 -37.40 6.29
C ASP A 115 -17.51 -37.30 5.09
N ILE A 116 -17.33 -38.43 4.38
CA ILE A 116 -16.35 -38.56 3.29
C ILE A 116 -16.72 -37.67 2.09
N ALA A 117 -18.01 -37.61 1.73
CA ALA A 117 -18.46 -36.79 0.59
C ALA A 117 -18.23 -35.29 0.85
N THR A 118 -18.50 -34.83 2.07
CA THR A 118 -18.24 -33.45 2.48
C THR A 118 -16.73 -33.16 2.56
N LEU A 119 -15.91 -34.10 3.03
CA LEU A 119 -14.45 -33.96 3.04
C LEU A 119 -13.89 -33.80 1.62
N GLU A 120 -14.37 -34.58 0.64
CA GLU A 120 -13.95 -34.45 -0.76
C GLU A 120 -14.26 -33.06 -1.33
N LEU A 121 -15.45 -32.52 -1.05
CA LEU A 121 -15.84 -31.17 -1.48
C LEU A 121 -14.95 -30.10 -0.86
N LEU A 122 -14.67 -30.20 0.45
CA LEU A 122 -13.79 -29.26 1.15
C LEU A 122 -12.36 -29.31 0.64
N HIS A 123 -11.82 -30.49 0.36
CA HIS A 123 -10.49 -30.63 -0.23
C HIS A 123 -10.41 -30.04 -1.65
N LYS A 124 -11.46 -30.21 -2.45
CA LYS A 124 -11.55 -29.62 -3.80
C LYS A 124 -11.52 -28.08 -3.73
N GLU A 125 -12.33 -27.49 -2.86
CA GLU A 125 -12.38 -26.03 -2.71
C GLU A 125 -11.10 -25.46 -2.07
N LEU A 126 -10.50 -26.20 -1.13
CA LEU A 126 -9.19 -25.87 -0.58
C LEU A 126 -8.14 -25.84 -1.69
N ASN A 127 -8.04 -26.87 -2.52
CA ASN A 127 -7.07 -26.94 -3.62
C ASN A 127 -7.26 -25.81 -4.64
N LYS A 128 -8.50 -25.44 -4.94
CA LYS A 128 -8.80 -24.27 -5.78
C LYS A 128 -8.26 -22.99 -5.16
N SER A 129 -8.48 -22.79 -3.86
CA SER A 129 -7.96 -21.64 -3.11
C SER A 129 -6.43 -21.62 -3.10
N ARG A 130 -5.78 -22.78 -2.89
CA ARG A 130 -4.32 -22.93 -2.96
C ARG A 130 -3.76 -22.54 -4.33
N SER A 131 -4.43 -22.96 -5.41
CA SER A 131 -4.01 -22.62 -6.77
C SER A 131 -3.93 -21.11 -6.98
N TYR A 132 -4.94 -20.36 -6.53
CA TYR A 132 -4.94 -18.90 -6.60
C TYR A 132 -3.87 -18.27 -5.69
N LEU A 133 -3.67 -18.81 -4.49
CA LEU A 133 -2.67 -18.29 -3.53
C LEU A 133 -1.21 -18.64 -3.92
N SER A 134 -0.98 -19.65 -4.74
CA SER A 134 0.38 -20.11 -5.08
C SER A 134 1.17 -19.13 -5.95
N GLY A 135 0.51 -18.30 -6.78
CA GLY A 135 1.17 -17.43 -7.75
C GLY A 135 0.90 -15.93 -7.57
N PHE A 136 0.11 -15.53 -6.58
CA PHE A 136 -0.33 -14.13 -6.50
C PHE A 136 0.80 -13.17 -6.15
N LEU A 137 1.84 -13.61 -5.42
CA LEU A 137 2.93 -12.74 -4.99
C LEU A 137 3.80 -12.28 -6.17
N ASP A 138 4.04 -13.17 -7.14
CA ASP A 138 4.75 -12.84 -8.38
C ASP A 138 3.94 -11.86 -9.23
N GLU A 139 2.64 -12.10 -9.34
CA GLU A 139 1.73 -11.21 -10.06
C GLU A 139 1.63 -9.83 -9.39
N LEU A 140 1.61 -9.80 -8.05
CA LEU A 140 1.62 -8.57 -7.27
C LEU A 140 2.94 -7.81 -7.48
N SER A 141 4.08 -8.50 -7.45
CA SER A 141 5.40 -7.90 -7.68
C SER A 141 5.47 -7.23 -9.05
N LYS A 142 5.00 -7.92 -10.11
CA LYS A 142 4.93 -7.36 -11.47
C LYS A 142 4.10 -6.08 -11.53
N ARG A 143 2.90 -6.10 -10.95
CA ARG A 143 1.98 -4.94 -10.94
C ARG A 143 2.50 -3.78 -10.11
N ILE A 144 3.16 -4.04 -8.99
CA ILE A 144 3.77 -2.97 -8.18
C ILE A 144 4.94 -2.35 -8.93
N ASN A 145 5.85 -3.18 -9.46
CA ASN A 145 7.06 -2.70 -10.15
C ASN A 145 6.75 -1.90 -11.42
N SER A 146 5.70 -2.28 -12.17
CA SER A 146 5.25 -1.49 -13.33
C SER A 146 4.64 -0.14 -12.97
N ASN A 147 4.38 0.12 -11.69
CA ASN A 147 3.75 1.34 -11.17
C ASN A 147 4.64 2.11 -10.17
N ILE A 148 5.93 1.79 -10.13
CA ILE A 148 6.97 2.62 -9.50
C ILE A 148 7.51 3.52 -10.61
N GLU A 149 6.79 4.61 -10.91
CA GLU A 149 7.43 5.73 -11.59
C GLU A 149 8.43 6.35 -10.61
N VAL A 150 9.69 6.42 -11.04
CA VAL A 150 10.78 7.07 -10.30
C VAL A 150 10.49 8.58 -10.29
N TYR A 151 10.01 9.09 -9.16
CA TYR A 151 9.78 10.52 -8.91
C TYR A 151 11.10 11.30 -8.71
#